data_AF-A0A497BX13-F1
#
_entry.id   AF-A0A497BX13-F1
#
_cell.length_a   1.000
_cell.length_b   1.000
_cell.length_c   1.000
_cell.angle_alpha   90.00
_cell.angle_beta   90.00
_cell.angle_gamma   90.00
#
_symmetry.space_group_name_H-M   'P 1'
#
loop_
_entity.id
_entity.type
_entity.pdbx_description
1 polymer ?
#
loop_
_entity_poly.entity_id
_entity_poly.type
_entity_poly.pdbx_seq_one_letter_code
_entity_poly.pdbx_strand_id
1 'polypeptide(L)'
;MDKDEEINDVEDMRSDFEDAIKTVEDDDDPAEEETGGSQEEPTAETAPETPPEPDGEEDQPAPAEEPDNDSPAPSRAEKAPAGWTPAEREQWAGLPTDIKARITKREKEIADGLNNQVENRKLGQQYSEIAGKYQATFAAEGFASDPAKAVEGLVQVVTNMRFGTKEQKVKHIADFIKTYDVDIGMLDDSLAGASPSPEQTQDTRMEQMLDKRMAPVNNLLQQLEQNKTASAEAMNTKTSQDVATFSESAEFISDVRMDMADLMDLAAQRGQEMSLQDAYDKACAITPEISKVLTGRAEKERILGNNNDVTAKLAAASSIAGDQGGTGGGAGDLSLRDEIASQWGTG
;
A
#
# COMPACT_ATOMS: atom_id res chain seq x y z
N MET A 1 -35.47 -28.95 15.47
CA MET A 1 -35.86 -27.66 14.89
C MET A 1 -35.66 -26.70 16.02
N ASP A 2 -34.44 -26.18 16.15
CA ASP A 2 -34.09 -25.18 17.15
C ASP A 2 -33.02 -24.32 16.50
N LYS A 3 -33.49 -23.22 15.90
CA LYS A 3 -32.69 -22.21 15.18
C LYS A 3 -32.83 -20.84 15.84
N ASP A 4 -33.33 -20.82 17.08
CA ASP A 4 -33.86 -19.61 17.71
C ASP A 4 -33.05 -19.16 18.93
N GLU A 5 -31.88 -19.75 19.21
CA GLU A 5 -31.05 -19.37 20.38
C GLU A 5 -29.78 -18.57 20.01
N GLU A 6 -29.49 -18.35 18.72
CA GLU A 6 -28.29 -17.62 18.26
C GLU A 6 -28.58 -16.16 17.82
N ILE A 7 -29.83 -15.70 17.94
CA ILE A 7 -30.25 -14.36 17.46
C ILE A 7 -30.28 -13.30 18.58
N ASN A 8 -30.29 -13.69 19.86
CA ASN A 8 -30.41 -12.74 20.97
C ASN A 8 -29.10 -12.03 21.40
N ASP A 9 -27.92 -12.52 21.03
CA ASP A 9 -26.64 -11.90 21.44
C ASP A 9 -26.23 -10.71 20.54
N VAL A 10 -26.86 -10.55 19.36
CA VAL A 10 -26.53 -9.48 18.40
C VAL A 10 -27.31 -8.19 18.67
N GLU A 11 -28.46 -8.28 19.35
CA GLU A 11 -29.24 -7.10 19.75
C GLU A 11 -28.66 -6.39 20.97
N ASP A 12 -27.97 -7.11 21.86
CA ASP A 12 -27.38 -6.57 23.09
C ASP A 12 -26.16 -5.67 22.80
N MET A 13 -25.27 -6.10 21.88
CA MET A 13 -24.10 -5.30 21.49
C MET A 13 -24.46 -4.02 20.74
N ARG A 14 -25.62 -3.98 20.08
CA ARG A 14 -26.09 -2.80 19.36
C ARG A 14 -26.68 -1.77 20.31
N SER A 15 -27.36 -2.21 21.37
CA SER A 15 -27.84 -1.36 22.46
C SER A 15 -26.68 -0.72 23.23
N ASP A 16 -25.65 -1.50 23.56
CA ASP A 16 -24.47 -1.01 24.29
C ASP A 16 -23.66 0.03 23.48
N PHE A 17 -23.62 -0.12 22.15
CA PHE A 17 -22.93 0.83 21.28
C PHE A 17 -23.71 2.16 21.12
N GLU A 18 -25.04 2.09 21.16
CA GLU A 18 -25.91 3.27 21.02
C GLU A 18 -25.94 4.10 22.33
N ASP A 19 -25.84 3.46 23.50
CA ASP A 19 -25.68 4.15 24.80
C ASP A 19 -24.30 4.80 24.97
N ALA A 20 -23.24 4.20 24.41
CA ALA A 20 -21.88 4.76 24.44
C ALA A 20 -21.73 6.01 23.54
N ILE A 21 -22.49 6.09 22.44
CA ILE A 21 -22.50 7.28 21.57
C ILE A 21 -23.26 8.43 22.24
N LYS A 22 -24.34 8.12 22.95
CA LYS A 22 -25.17 9.11 23.64
C LYS A 22 -24.47 9.76 24.83
N THR A 23 -23.56 9.04 25.48
CA THR A 23 -22.76 9.57 26.61
C THR A 23 -21.64 10.52 26.19
N VAL A 24 -21.30 10.58 24.89
CA VAL A 24 -20.26 11.48 24.37
C VAL A 24 -20.87 12.78 23.79
N GLU A 25 -22.18 12.82 23.56
CA GLU A 25 -22.87 14.00 22.99
C GLU A 25 -23.48 14.97 24.03
N ASP A 26 -23.39 14.69 25.34
CA ASP A 26 -23.99 15.52 26.40
C ASP A 26 -22.97 16.27 27.32
N ASP A 27 -21.66 16.22 27.04
CA ASP A 27 -20.62 16.90 27.84
C ASP A 27 -20.04 18.15 27.15
N ASP A 28 -20.90 19.11 26.79
CA ASP A 28 -20.47 20.48 26.46
C ASP A 28 -21.56 21.51 26.84
N ASP A 29 -21.49 22.05 28.05
CA ASP A 29 -21.77 23.48 28.30
C ASP A 29 -21.05 23.97 29.58
N PRO A 30 -20.43 25.18 29.58
CA PRO A 30 -19.58 25.68 30.66
C PRO A 30 -20.29 26.69 31.58
N ALA A 31 -19.97 26.73 32.88
CA ALA A 31 -20.27 27.88 33.73
C ALA A 31 -19.51 27.89 35.08
N GLU A 32 -18.85 29.04 35.34
CA GLU A 32 -18.59 29.71 36.64
C GLU A 32 -17.53 29.12 37.60
N GLU A 33 -16.69 29.87 38.35
CA GLU A 33 -16.38 31.30 38.49
C GLU A 33 -15.06 31.42 39.33
N GLU A 34 -14.29 32.49 39.06
CA GLU A 34 -13.50 33.33 39.99
C GLU A 34 -12.38 32.78 40.93
N THR A 35 -11.16 33.32 40.77
CA THR A 35 -10.65 34.44 41.62
C THR A 35 -9.19 34.84 41.30
N GLY A 36 -9.02 36.11 40.89
CA GLY A 36 -8.11 37.07 41.52
C GLY A 36 -6.59 37.02 41.27
N GLY A 37 -6.05 38.10 40.66
CA GLY A 37 -4.64 38.47 40.90
C GLY A 37 -3.94 39.41 39.90
N SER A 38 -4.44 40.63 39.71
CA SER A 38 -3.73 41.92 39.46
C SER A 38 -2.32 41.93 38.83
N GLN A 39 -2.11 42.70 37.74
CA GLN A 39 -1.41 44.01 37.75
C GLN A 39 -1.09 44.59 36.34
N GLU A 40 -1.64 45.79 36.08
CA GLU A 40 -1.16 46.96 35.29
C GLU A 40 -0.84 46.88 33.77
N GLU A 41 -1.65 47.60 32.98
CA GLU A 41 -1.31 48.36 31.73
C GLU A 41 -0.47 49.62 32.05
N PRO A 42 -0.07 50.54 31.11
CA PRO A 42 -0.20 50.62 29.63
C PRO A 42 1.17 50.95 28.96
N THR A 43 1.34 51.08 27.64
CA THR A 43 1.09 52.26 26.75
C THR A 43 1.64 51.90 25.35
N ALA A 44 0.89 52.08 24.25
CA ALA A 44 0.94 53.21 23.29
C ALA A 44 2.36 53.46 22.71
N GLU A 45 2.64 53.66 21.41
CA GLU A 45 1.89 54.18 20.27
C GLU A 45 2.79 54.03 19.00
N THR A 46 2.15 54.13 17.81
CA THR A 46 2.66 54.68 16.51
C THR A 46 3.78 54.03 15.67
N ALA A 47 3.38 53.61 14.45
CA ALA A 47 4.15 53.64 13.20
C ALA A 47 4.00 55.03 12.52
N PRO A 48 4.54 55.34 11.30
CA PRO A 48 5.69 54.84 10.51
C PRO A 48 6.64 56.01 10.06
N GLU A 49 7.76 55.72 9.37
CA GLU A 49 8.30 56.45 8.18
C GLU A 49 9.80 56.12 7.87
N THR A 50 10.06 55.82 6.60
CA THR A 50 11.35 55.68 5.86
C THR A 50 11.73 57.02 5.17
N PRO A 51 12.85 57.16 4.40
CA PRO A 51 14.24 56.67 4.46
C PRO A 51 15.27 57.84 4.22
N PRO A 52 16.59 57.61 3.99
CA PRO A 52 17.09 57.46 2.60
C PRO A 52 18.32 56.55 2.40
N GLU A 53 18.60 56.23 1.13
CA GLU A 53 19.70 55.42 0.54
C GLU A 53 21.11 56.04 0.71
N PRO A 54 22.19 55.32 0.34
CA PRO A 54 22.69 55.45 -1.04
C PRO A 54 23.21 54.14 -1.70
N ASP A 55 22.85 54.01 -2.98
CA ASP A 55 23.69 53.80 -4.18
C ASP A 55 24.75 52.67 -4.24
N GLY A 56 24.70 51.91 -5.34
CA GLY A 56 25.66 50.86 -5.67
C GLY A 56 25.18 49.90 -6.75
N GLU A 57 25.16 50.36 -8.01
CA GLU A 57 25.07 49.53 -9.21
C GLU A 57 26.23 48.50 -9.27
N GLU A 58 25.91 47.21 -9.38
CA GLU A 58 26.75 46.24 -10.10
C GLU A 58 25.89 45.33 -10.98
N ASP A 59 26.17 45.45 -12.26
CA ASP A 59 25.60 44.79 -13.43
C ASP A 59 26.00 43.29 -13.46
N GLN A 60 25.02 42.39 -13.41
CA GLN A 60 25.18 40.97 -13.72
C GLN A 60 24.15 40.56 -14.78
N PRO A 61 24.58 39.86 -15.85
CA PRO A 61 23.72 39.61 -17.00
C PRO A 61 22.65 38.56 -16.67
N ALA A 62 21.42 38.86 -17.10
CA ALA A 62 20.27 37.98 -17.03
C ALA A 62 20.54 36.64 -17.74
N PRO A 63 20.23 35.48 -17.11
CA PRO A 63 20.06 34.23 -17.83
C PRO A 63 18.88 34.36 -18.80
N ALA A 64 19.13 34.00 -20.05
CA ALA A 64 18.13 33.93 -21.11
C ALA A 64 16.98 33.00 -20.70
N GLU A 65 15.75 33.47 -20.91
CA GLU A 65 14.53 32.68 -20.90
C GLU A 65 14.68 31.54 -21.93
N GLU A 66 14.90 30.33 -21.43
CA GLU A 66 14.50 29.13 -22.16
C GLU A 66 12.97 29.04 -22.10
N PRO A 67 12.28 28.72 -23.21
CA PRO A 67 10.83 28.62 -23.20
C PRO A 67 10.44 27.46 -22.27
N ASP A 68 9.74 27.81 -21.19
CA ASP A 68 8.99 26.90 -20.34
C ASP A 68 8.05 26.09 -21.24
N ASN A 69 8.48 24.87 -21.60
CA ASN A 69 7.56 23.83 -22.01
C ASN A 69 6.96 23.25 -20.74
N ASP A 70 6.17 24.09 -20.06
CA ASP A 70 5.30 23.71 -18.96
C ASP A 70 4.09 22.97 -19.59
N SER A 71 4.33 21.73 -20.01
CA SER A 71 3.26 20.74 -19.91
C SER A 71 3.21 20.35 -18.44
N PRO A 72 2.22 20.82 -17.66
CA PRO A 72 2.09 20.37 -16.30
C PRO A 72 1.88 18.86 -16.36
N ALA A 73 2.76 18.11 -15.71
CA ALA A 73 2.44 16.72 -15.38
C ALA A 73 1.05 16.74 -14.73
N PRO A 74 0.09 15.91 -15.19
CA PRO A 74 -1.29 15.99 -14.75
C PRO A 74 -1.31 15.97 -13.23
N SER A 75 -1.84 17.03 -12.63
CA SER A 75 -1.86 17.17 -11.17
C SER A 75 -2.48 15.90 -10.59
N ARG A 76 -2.01 15.42 -9.43
CA ARG A 76 -2.50 14.17 -8.82
C ARG A 76 -4.04 14.15 -8.66
N ALA A 77 -4.67 15.33 -8.63
CA ALA A 77 -6.12 15.51 -8.61
C ALA A 77 -6.86 15.10 -9.90
N GLU A 78 -6.15 14.96 -11.02
CA GLU A 78 -6.71 14.50 -12.30
C GLU A 78 -6.77 12.98 -12.39
N LYS A 79 -5.90 12.26 -11.67
CA LYS A 79 -5.90 10.80 -11.64
C LYS A 79 -6.91 10.27 -10.64
N ALA A 80 -7.67 9.25 -11.04
CA ALA A 80 -8.61 8.58 -10.15
C ALA A 80 -7.86 7.89 -9.00
N PRO A 81 -8.48 7.72 -7.81
CA PRO A 81 -7.85 7.03 -6.69
C PRO A 81 -7.42 5.61 -7.07
N ALA A 82 -6.22 5.21 -6.64
CA ALA A 82 -5.59 3.97 -7.07
C ALA A 82 -6.28 2.69 -6.55
N GLY A 83 -7.06 2.80 -5.46
CA GLY A 83 -7.82 1.69 -4.89
C GLY A 83 -9.20 1.45 -5.53
N TRP A 84 -9.61 2.28 -6.49
CA TRP A 84 -10.92 2.17 -7.13
C TRP A 84 -10.93 1.10 -8.22
N THR A 85 -12.10 0.47 -8.37
CA THR A 85 -12.30 -0.48 -9.45
C THR A 85 -12.18 0.20 -10.83
N PRO A 86 -11.84 -0.54 -11.89
CA PRO A 86 -11.79 -0.03 -13.25
C PRO A 86 -13.05 0.73 -13.66
N ALA A 87 -14.23 0.21 -13.31
CA ALA A 87 -15.52 0.81 -13.65
C ALA A 87 -15.76 2.16 -12.92
N GLU A 88 -15.31 2.29 -11.68
CA GLU A 88 -15.41 3.55 -10.92
C GLU A 88 -14.41 4.60 -11.44
N ARG A 89 -13.21 4.17 -11.84
CA ARG A 89 -12.19 5.07 -12.43
C ARG A 89 -12.66 5.70 -13.73
N GLU A 90 -13.48 5.02 -14.52
CA GLU A 90 -14.10 5.59 -15.73
C GLU A 90 -15.04 6.76 -15.45
N GLN A 91 -15.72 6.73 -14.30
CA GLN A 91 -16.63 7.80 -13.90
C GLN A 91 -15.89 9.01 -13.35
N TRP A 92 -14.62 8.84 -12.95
CA TRP A 92 -13.80 9.91 -12.38
C TRP A 92 -13.74 11.14 -13.26
N ALA A 93 -13.55 10.96 -14.58
CA ALA A 93 -13.45 12.08 -15.52
C ALA A 93 -14.69 12.99 -15.48
N GLY A 94 -15.88 12.41 -15.25
CA GLY A 94 -17.16 13.12 -15.20
C GLY A 94 -17.46 13.83 -13.87
N LEU A 95 -16.65 13.65 -12.81
CA LEU A 95 -16.88 14.31 -11.54
C LEU A 95 -16.50 15.80 -11.58
N PRO A 96 -17.26 16.69 -10.89
CA PRO A 96 -16.89 18.09 -10.72
C PRO A 96 -15.54 18.26 -10.02
N THR A 97 -14.79 19.31 -10.38
CA THR A 97 -13.44 19.58 -9.86
C THR A 97 -13.40 19.71 -8.34
N ASP A 98 -14.40 20.34 -7.73
CA ASP A 98 -14.48 20.50 -6.26
C ASP A 98 -14.59 19.16 -5.53
N ILE A 99 -15.30 18.19 -6.12
CA ILE A 99 -15.46 16.85 -5.57
C ILE A 99 -14.16 16.05 -5.74
N LYS A 100 -13.52 16.14 -6.91
CA LYS A 100 -12.20 15.53 -7.16
C LYS A 100 -11.16 16.03 -6.15
N ALA A 101 -11.14 17.34 -5.89
CA ALA A 101 -10.24 17.96 -4.91
C ALA A 101 -10.50 17.45 -3.49
N ARG A 102 -11.78 17.35 -3.08
CA ARG A 102 -12.15 16.83 -1.75
C ARG A 102 -11.75 15.37 -1.56
N ILE A 103 -11.99 14.52 -2.57
CA ILE A 103 -11.61 13.10 -2.56
C ILE A 103 -10.08 12.99 -2.48
N THR A 104 -9.36 13.71 -3.32
CA THR A 104 -7.88 13.69 -3.34
C THR A 104 -7.30 14.14 -2.00
N LYS A 105 -7.89 15.16 -1.36
CA LYS A 105 -7.49 15.60 -0.01
C LYS A 105 -7.69 14.49 1.03
N ARG A 106 -8.86 13.85 1.05
CA ARG A 106 -9.16 12.74 1.98
C ARG A 106 -8.22 11.55 1.76
N GLU A 107 -7.97 11.17 0.51
CA GLU A 107 -7.04 10.10 0.16
C GLU A 107 -5.62 10.41 0.64
N LYS A 108 -5.19 11.67 0.54
CA LYS A 108 -3.90 12.09 1.09
C LYS A 108 -3.86 11.97 2.60
N GLU A 109 -4.89 12.45 3.31
CA GLU A 109 -4.98 12.34 4.78
C GLU A 109 -4.94 10.87 5.24
N ILE A 110 -5.64 9.98 4.55
CA ILE A 110 -5.60 8.54 4.82
C ILE A 110 -4.20 7.97 4.57
N ALA A 111 -3.60 8.29 3.42
CA ALA A 111 -2.26 7.82 3.08
C ALA A 111 -1.23 8.30 4.10
N ASP A 112 -1.30 9.57 4.50
CA ASP A 112 -0.43 10.16 5.52
C ASP A 112 -0.63 9.45 6.87
N GLY A 113 -1.87 9.17 7.26
CA GLY A 113 -2.19 8.37 8.46
C GLY A 113 -1.59 6.96 8.43
N LEU A 114 -1.67 6.25 7.30
CA LEU A 114 -1.07 4.93 7.13
C LEU A 114 0.46 4.97 7.13
N ASN A 115 1.04 6.01 6.53
CA ASN A 115 2.48 6.23 6.48
C ASN A 115 3.05 6.52 7.87
N ASN A 116 2.34 7.31 8.68
CA ASN A 116 2.72 7.58 10.07
C ASN A 116 2.73 6.32 10.95
N GLN A 117 2.05 5.24 10.53
CA GLN A 117 2.07 3.95 11.24
C GLN A 117 3.11 2.95 10.70
N VAL A 118 3.91 3.31 9.70
CA VAL A 118 4.92 2.40 9.13
C VAL A 118 5.94 1.97 10.18
N GLU A 119 6.38 2.88 11.05
CA GLU A 119 7.35 2.55 12.11
C GLU A 119 6.77 1.55 13.12
N ASN A 120 5.53 1.75 13.55
CA ASN A 120 4.84 0.82 14.46
C ASN A 120 4.65 -0.56 13.82
N ARG A 121 4.31 -0.61 12.53
CA ARG A 121 4.22 -1.88 11.78
C ARG A 121 5.58 -2.57 11.69
N LYS A 122 6.66 -1.82 11.41
CA LYS A 122 8.02 -2.36 11.37
C LYS A 122 8.44 -2.92 12.73
N LEU A 123 8.13 -2.21 13.82
CA LEU A 123 8.39 -2.69 15.17
C LEU A 123 7.61 -3.97 15.45
N GLY A 124 6.31 -4.03 15.11
CA GLY A 124 5.49 -5.23 15.25
C GLY A 124 6.03 -6.42 14.43
N GLN A 125 6.52 -6.18 13.22
CA GLN A 125 7.16 -7.21 12.38
C GLN A 125 8.45 -7.75 13.01
N GLN A 126 9.34 -6.86 13.45
CA GLN A 126 10.58 -7.24 14.15
C GLN A 126 10.27 -8.04 15.43
N TYR A 127 9.26 -7.60 16.16
CA TYR A 127 8.80 -8.27 17.36
C TYR A 127 8.26 -9.68 17.07
N SER A 128 7.42 -9.80 16.04
CA SER A 128 6.88 -11.07 15.56
C SER A 128 7.98 -12.03 15.07
N GLU A 129 9.03 -11.52 14.44
CA GLU A 129 10.17 -12.31 13.98
C GLU A 129 10.95 -12.91 15.17
N ILE A 130 11.21 -12.10 16.19
CA ILE A 130 11.85 -12.55 17.44
C ILE A 130 10.95 -13.58 18.14
N ALA A 131 9.65 -13.30 18.26
CA ALA A 131 8.67 -14.20 18.85
C ALA A 131 8.63 -15.54 18.12
N GLY A 132 8.66 -15.54 16.79
CA GLY A 132 8.71 -16.76 15.97
C GLY A 132 9.98 -17.57 16.21
N LYS A 133 11.15 -16.92 16.27
CA LYS A 133 12.44 -17.59 16.49
C LYS A 133 12.51 -18.31 17.85
N TYR A 134 11.92 -17.72 18.90
CA TYR A 134 11.95 -18.25 20.26
C TYR A 134 10.60 -18.80 20.72
N GLN A 135 9.69 -19.11 19.80
CA GLN A 135 8.33 -19.54 20.12
C GLN A 135 8.31 -20.77 21.04
N ALA A 136 9.19 -21.75 20.81
CA ALA A 136 9.30 -22.94 21.66
C ALA A 136 9.74 -22.60 23.09
N THR A 137 10.66 -21.64 23.25
CA THR A 137 11.11 -21.14 24.55
C THR A 137 9.99 -20.40 25.26
N PHE A 138 9.29 -19.49 24.57
CA PHE A 138 8.14 -18.80 25.15
C PHE A 138 7.02 -19.76 25.53
N ALA A 139 6.78 -20.82 24.75
CA ALA A 139 5.80 -21.84 25.09
C ALA A 139 6.19 -22.65 26.33
N ALA A 140 7.48 -23.00 26.47
CA ALA A 140 7.98 -23.71 27.65
C ALA A 140 7.85 -22.86 28.93
N GLU A 141 8.00 -21.55 28.82
CA GLU A 141 7.87 -20.58 29.93
C GLU A 141 6.42 -20.12 30.16
N GLY A 142 5.44 -20.64 29.40
CA GLY A 142 4.02 -20.30 29.57
C GLY A 142 3.57 -18.97 28.92
N PHE A 143 4.40 -18.38 28.06
CA PHE A 143 4.15 -17.12 27.36
C PHE A 143 3.80 -17.29 25.87
N ALA A 144 3.32 -18.46 25.46
CA ALA A 144 3.00 -18.76 24.05
C ALA A 144 2.04 -17.74 23.39
N SER A 145 1.08 -17.22 24.16
CA SER A 145 0.07 -16.27 23.69
C SER A 145 0.44 -14.81 23.89
N ASP A 146 1.50 -14.54 24.67
CA ASP A 146 1.92 -13.17 25.01
C ASP A 146 3.44 -13.10 25.21
N PRO A 147 4.20 -13.09 24.11
CA PRO A 147 5.65 -12.96 24.19
C PRO A 147 6.08 -11.63 24.82
N ALA A 148 5.22 -10.59 24.83
CA ALA A 148 5.58 -9.25 25.30
C ALA A 148 5.79 -9.27 26.81
N LYS A 149 4.93 -9.99 27.52
CA LYS A 149 5.11 -10.25 28.95
C LYS A 149 6.37 -11.05 29.28
N ALA A 150 6.79 -11.95 28.39
CA ALA A 150 8.06 -12.68 28.60
C ALA A 150 9.26 -11.72 28.54
N VAL A 151 9.25 -10.78 27.58
CA VAL A 151 10.28 -9.76 27.46
C VAL A 151 10.25 -8.82 28.67
N GLU A 152 9.07 -8.39 29.12
CA GLU A 152 8.91 -7.60 30.33
C GLU A 152 9.50 -8.31 31.56
N GLY A 153 9.18 -9.59 31.74
CA GLY A 153 9.73 -10.42 32.82
C GLY A 153 11.26 -10.50 32.77
N LEU A 154 11.84 -10.68 31.58
CA LEU A 154 13.30 -10.68 31.40
C LEU A 154 13.92 -9.33 31.77
N VAL A 155 13.30 -8.22 31.34
CA VAL A 155 13.77 -6.87 31.69
C VAL A 155 13.67 -6.63 33.19
N GLN A 156 12.63 -7.15 33.85
CA GLN A 156 12.49 -7.06 35.31
C GLN A 156 13.60 -7.84 36.05
N VAL A 157 13.92 -9.05 35.59
CA VAL A 157 15.05 -9.85 36.08
C VAL A 157 16.35 -9.05 35.97
N VAL A 158 16.64 -8.50 34.79
CA VAL A 158 17.85 -7.70 34.55
C VAL A 158 17.88 -6.44 35.42
N THR A 159 16.74 -5.76 35.57
CA THR A 159 16.60 -4.57 36.41
C THR A 159 16.91 -4.87 37.87
N ASN A 160 16.35 -5.96 38.41
CA ASN A 160 16.63 -6.44 39.76
C ASN A 160 18.10 -6.84 39.94
N MET A 161 18.69 -7.51 38.95
CA MET A 161 20.10 -7.89 38.98
C MET A 161 21.05 -6.70 38.93
N ARG A 162 20.67 -5.62 38.22
CA ARG A 162 21.49 -4.41 38.10
C ARG A 162 21.38 -3.53 39.34
N PHE A 163 20.16 -3.24 39.78
CA PHE A 163 19.87 -2.20 40.78
C PHE A 163 19.42 -2.73 42.15
N GLY A 164 19.11 -4.02 42.28
CA GLY A 164 18.69 -4.61 43.56
C GLY A 164 19.80 -4.67 44.62
N THR A 165 19.41 -4.90 45.87
CA THR A 165 20.37 -5.12 46.97
C THR A 165 21.08 -6.46 46.81
N LYS A 166 22.18 -6.66 47.55
CA LYS A 166 22.95 -7.92 47.48
C LYS A 166 22.08 -9.13 47.84
N GLU A 167 21.24 -8.98 48.85
CA GLU A 167 20.31 -10.01 49.33
C GLU A 167 19.26 -10.35 48.26
N GLN A 168 18.73 -9.33 47.56
CA GLN A 168 17.76 -9.53 46.48
C GLN A 168 18.38 -10.28 45.29
N LYS A 169 19.62 -9.92 44.91
CA LYS A 169 20.34 -10.62 43.84
C LYS A 169 20.58 -12.09 44.18
N VAL A 170 21.04 -12.37 45.41
CA VAL A 170 21.26 -13.76 45.86
C VAL A 170 19.96 -14.55 45.86
N LYS A 171 18.86 -13.98 46.35
CA LYS A 171 17.54 -14.62 46.30
C LYS A 171 17.14 -14.95 44.86
N HIS A 172 17.30 -13.99 43.94
CA HIS A 172 16.90 -14.17 42.55
C HIS A 172 17.75 -15.22 41.82
N ILE A 173 19.07 -15.25 42.06
CA ILE A 173 19.95 -16.32 41.55
C ILE A 173 19.54 -17.67 42.15
N ALA A 174 19.23 -17.74 43.45
CA ALA A 174 18.81 -18.98 44.07
C ALA A 174 17.48 -19.50 43.50
N ASP A 175 16.55 -18.60 43.14
CA ASP A 175 15.30 -18.96 42.47
C ASP A 175 15.56 -19.44 41.03
N PHE A 176 16.51 -18.84 40.30
CA PHE A 176 16.94 -19.29 38.98
C PHE A 176 17.56 -20.69 39.01
N ILE A 177 18.47 -20.95 39.96
CA ILE A 177 19.11 -22.26 40.16
C ILE A 177 18.05 -23.35 40.39
N LYS A 178 17.02 -23.07 41.19
CA LYS A 178 15.94 -24.02 41.47
C LYS A 178 15.00 -24.24 40.29
N THR A 179 14.72 -23.18 39.52
CA THR A 179 13.72 -23.23 38.42
C THR A 179 14.29 -23.94 37.20
N TYR A 180 15.58 -23.74 36.91
CA TYR A 180 16.27 -24.32 35.74
C TYR A 180 17.17 -25.50 36.08
N ASP A 181 17.10 -26.03 37.31
CA ASP A 181 17.83 -27.21 37.77
C ASP A 181 19.35 -27.12 37.51
N VAL A 182 19.96 -25.99 37.91
CA VAL A 182 21.40 -25.78 37.75
C VAL A 182 22.18 -26.51 38.85
N ASP A 183 23.12 -27.36 38.48
CA ASP A 183 23.99 -28.06 39.44
C ASP A 183 24.89 -27.08 40.21
N ILE A 184 24.70 -27.02 41.53
CA ILE A 184 25.41 -26.09 42.42
C ILE A 184 26.90 -26.45 42.53
N GLY A 185 27.26 -27.73 42.45
CA GLY A 185 28.65 -28.16 42.49
C GLY A 185 29.41 -27.73 41.24
N MET A 186 28.81 -27.95 40.07
CA MET A 186 29.37 -27.45 38.81
C MET A 186 29.43 -25.92 38.75
N LEU A 187 28.44 -25.24 39.31
CA LEU A 187 28.43 -23.78 39.42
C LEU A 187 29.54 -23.27 40.35
N ASP A 188 29.74 -23.90 41.51
CA ASP A 188 30.81 -23.57 42.46
C ASP A 188 32.19 -23.80 41.84
N ASP A 189 32.40 -24.93 41.16
CA ASP A 189 33.62 -25.22 40.41
C ASP A 189 33.88 -24.16 39.33
N SER A 190 32.85 -23.78 38.58
CA SER A 190 32.96 -22.73 37.55
C SER A 190 33.24 -21.33 38.15
N LEU A 191 32.69 -21.01 39.32
CA LEU A 191 32.92 -19.74 40.02
C LEU A 191 34.29 -19.69 40.70
N ALA A 192 34.78 -20.82 41.19
CA ALA A 192 36.11 -21.00 41.77
C ALA A 192 37.22 -21.02 40.70
N GLY A 193 36.86 -21.02 39.41
CA GLY A 193 37.81 -21.09 38.30
C GLY A 193 38.43 -22.48 38.12
N ALA A 194 37.81 -23.52 38.69
CA ALA A 194 38.19 -24.89 38.41
C ALA A 194 37.87 -25.20 36.95
N SER A 195 38.88 -25.65 36.20
CA SER A 195 38.69 -26.10 34.82
C SER A 195 37.83 -27.37 34.79
N PRO A 196 37.00 -27.56 33.75
CA PRO A 196 36.15 -28.74 33.63
C PRO A 196 36.98 -30.03 33.73
N SER A 197 36.36 -31.06 34.30
CA SER A 197 37.02 -32.35 34.55
C SER A 197 37.57 -32.98 33.26
N PRO A 198 38.59 -33.85 33.34
CA PRO A 198 39.24 -34.47 32.17
C PRO A 198 38.29 -35.18 31.20
N GLU A 199 37.17 -35.73 31.70
CA GLU A 199 36.11 -36.35 30.89
C GLU A 199 35.39 -35.35 29.97
N GLN A 200 34.99 -34.18 30.48
CA GLN A 200 34.36 -33.13 29.66
C GLN A 200 35.31 -32.53 28.62
N THR A 201 36.62 -32.56 28.91
CA THR A 201 37.66 -32.10 27.98
C THR A 201 37.83 -33.05 26.79
N GLN A 202 37.47 -34.33 26.95
CA GLN A 202 37.60 -35.32 25.88
C GLN A 202 36.42 -35.24 24.90
N ASP A 203 35.20 -35.05 25.38
CA ASP A 203 34.02 -34.84 24.53
C ASP A 203 34.13 -33.56 23.70
N THR A 204 34.50 -32.44 24.33
CA THR A 204 34.70 -31.15 23.64
C THR A 204 35.79 -31.24 22.56
N ARG A 205 36.84 -32.04 22.77
CA ARG A 205 37.92 -32.22 21.78
C ARG A 205 37.48 -33.07 20.60
N MET A 206 36.59 -34.04 20.81
CA MET A 206 36.00 -34.85 19.75
C MET A 206 35.03 -34.04 18.91
N GLU A 207 34.19 -33.22 19.54
CA GLU A 207 33.30 -32.26 18.88
C GLU A 207 34.07 -31.27 17.99
N GLN A 208 35.16 -30.68 18.49
CA GLN A 208 36.00 -29.77 17.71
C GLN A 208 36.66 -30.45 16.50
N MET A 209 36.98 -31.74 16.58
CA MET A 209 37.53 -32.49 15.44
C MET A 209 36.44 -32.78 14.40
N LEU A 210 35.23 -33.09 14.83
CA LEU A 210 34.09 -33.31 13.94
C LEU A 210 33.70 -32.02 13.22
N ASP A 211 33.67 -30.89 13.95
CA ASP A 211 33.36 -29.57 13.39
C ASP A 211 34.39 -29.13 12.34
N LYS A 212 35.69 -29.30 12.62
CA LYS A 212 36.75 -29.06 11.62
C LYS A 212 36.60 -29.90 10.35
N ARG A 213 36.03 -31.11 10.47
CA ARG A 213 35.83 -32.01 9.33
C ARG A 213 34.56 -31.67 8.53
N MET A 214 33.56 -31.09 9.20
CA MET A 214 32.30 -30.62 8.60
C MET A 214 32.39 -29.17 8.08
N ALA A 215 33.38 -28.40 8.52
CA ALA A 215 33.60 -27.01 8.11
C ALA A 215 33.60 -26.79 6.57
N PRO A 216 34.21 -27.64 5.72
CA PRO A 216 34.17 -27.47 4.27
C PRO A 216 32.76 -27.69 3.69
N VAL A 217 31.99 -28.61 4.25
CA VAL A 217 30.61 -28.89 3.84
C VAL A 217 29.69 -27.74 4.27
N ASN A 218 29.89 -27.23 5.49
CA ASN A 218 29.15 -26.09 5.99
C ASN A 218 29.44 -24.82 5.16
N ASN A 219 30.71 -24.61 4.78
CA ASN A 219 31.10 -23.51 3.90
C ASN A 219 30.48 -23.63 2.50
N LEU A 220 30.46 -24.83 1.92
CA LEU A 220 29.81 -25.08 0.63
C LEU A 220 28.29 -24.84 0.69
N LEU A 221 27.63 -25.32 1.75
CA LEU A 221 26.20 -25.14 1.93
C LEU A 221 25.85 -23.65 2.09
N GLN A 222 26.62 -22.93 2.91
CA GLN A 222 26.47 -21.50 3.10
C GLN A 222 26.69 -20.73 1.79
N GLN A 223 27.68 -21.10 0.97
CA GLN A 223 27.91 -20.50 -0.33
C GLN A 223 26.76 -20.77 -1.31
N LEU A 224 26.21 -21.98 -1.31
CA LEU A 224 25.10 -22.37 -2.18
C LEU A 224 23.82 -21.62 -1.80
N GLU A 225 23.55 -21.50 -0.51
CA GLU A 225 22.41 -20.72 0.01
C GLU A 225 22.55 -19.24 -0.31
N GLN A 226 23.75 -18.67 -0.12
CA GLN A 226 24.03 -17.27 -0.44
C GLN A 226 23.93 -16.98 -1.94
N ASN A 227 24.32 -17.92 -2.81
CA ASN A 227 24.18 -17.76 -4.26
C ASN A 227 22.72 -17.90 -4.71
N LYS A 228 21.95 -18.78 -4.05
CA LYS A 228 20.51 -18.95 -4.32
C LYS A 228 19.74 -17.70 -3.91
N THR A 229 20.00 -17.13 -2.73
CA THR A 229 19.34 -15.90 -2.28
C THR A 229 19.75 -14.71 -3.14
N ALA A 230 21.05 -14.54 -3.44
CA ALA A 230 21.52 -13.47 -4.31
C ALA A 230 20.92 -13.54 -5.73
N SER A 231 20.80 -14.75 -6.30
CA SER A 231 20.15 -14.92 -7.61
C SER A 231 18.65 -14.62 -7.56
N ALA A 232 17.95 -15.02 -6.49
CA ALA A 232 16.54 -14.73 -6.31
C ALA A 232 16.29 -13.23 -6.11
N GLU A 233 17.11 -12.56 -5.31
CA GLU A 233 17.06 -11.11 -5.09
C GLU A 233 17.35 -10.31 -6.37
N ALA A 234 18.35 -10.72 -7.16
CA ALA A 234 18.68 -10.09 -8.43
C ALA A 234 17.52 -10.24 -9.45
N MET A 235 16.91 -11.42 -9.52
CA MET A 235 15.76 -11.68 -10.38
C MET A 235 14.53 -10.88 -9.95
N ASN A 236 14.24 -10.82 -8.65
CA ASN A 236 13.16 -10.02 -8.10
C ASN A 236 13.36 -8.54 -8.36
N THR A 237 14.58 -8.02 -8.20
CA THR A 237 14.90 -6.61 -8.45
C THR A 237 14.70 -6.24 -9.91
N LYS A 238 15.21 -7.08 -10.84
CA LYS A 238 15.04 -6.85 -12.27
C LYS A 238 13.57 -6.90 -12.68
N THR A 239 12.83 -7.92 -12.22
CA THR A 239 11.39 -8.04 -12.50
C THR A 239 10.60 -6.85 -11.96
N SER A 240 10.94 -6.38 -10.75
CA SER A 240 10.30 -5.20 -10.16
C SER A 240 10.56 -3.92 -10.96
N GLN A 241 11.77 -3.75 -11.51
CA GLN A 241 12.10 -2.64 -12.39
C GLN A 241 11.34 -2.72 -13.72
N ASP A 242 11.33 -3.89 -14.35
CA ASP A 242 10.62 -4.10 -15.63
C ASP A 242 9.11 -3.85 -15.47
N VAL A 243 8.51 -4.33 -14.37
CA VAL A 243 7.10 -4.08 -14.03
C VAL A 243 6.86 -2.60 -13.72
N ALA A 244 7.78 -1.92 -13.01
CA ALA A 244 7.65 -0.49 -12.72
C ALA A 244 7.64 0.34 -14.01
N THR A 245 8.58 0.08 -14.94
CA THR A 245 8.61 0.75 -16.24
C THR A 245 7.36 0.43 -17.07
N PHE A 246 6.92 -0.83 -17.09
CA PHE A 246 5.71 -1.23 -17.81
C PHE A 246 4.45 -0.55 -17.24
N SER A 247 4.38 -0.41 -15.91
CA SER A 247 3.24 0.16 -15.20
C SER A 247 2.96 1.62 -15.55
N GLU A 248 3.95 2.36 -16.07
CA GLU A 248 3.76 3.74 -16.53
C GLU A 248 2.82 3.83 -17.74
N SER A 249 2.80 2.79 -18.57
CA SER A 249 1.99 2.73 -19.80
C SER A 249 0.71 1.91 -19.66
N ALA A 250 0.64 1.01 -18.67
CA ALA A 250 -0.45 0.06 -18.50
C ALA A 250 -1.48 0.55 -17.47
N GLU A 251 -2.64 1.01 -17.94
CA GLU A 251 -3.69 1.63 -17.10
C GLU A 251 -4.28 0.70 -16.01
N PHE A 252 -4.39 -0.60 -16.30
CA PHE A 252 -5.02 -1.58 -15.41
C PHE A 252 -4.02 -2.50 -14.70
N ILE A 253 -2.72 -2.19 -14.79
CA ILE A 253 -1.64 -3.04 -14.26
C ILE A 253 -1.83 -3.37 -12.77
N SER A 254 -2.32 -2.40 -11.99
CA SER A 254 -2.56 -2.56 -10.55
C SER A 254 -3.63 -3.61 -10.25
N ASP A 255 -4.64 -3.73 -11.11
CA ASP A 255 -5.75 -4.67 -10.97
C ASP A 255 -5.37 -6.07 -11.47
N VAL A 256 -4.57 -6.14 -12.54
CA VAL A 256 -4.23 -7.42 -13.18
C VAL A 256 -2.89 -8.02 -12.73
N ARG A 257 -2.08 -7.33 -11.92
CA ARG A 257 -0.74 -7.81 -11.54
C ARG A 257 -0.71 -9.23 -10.97
N MET A 258 -1.74 -9.61 -10.22
CA MET A 258 -1.83 -10.95 -9.61
C MET A 258 -2.19 -11.99 -10.68
N ASP A 259 -3.18 -11.70 -11.51
CA ASP A 259 -3.55 -12.54 -12.65
C ASP A 259 -2.38 -12.71 -13.64
N MET A 260 -1.59 -11.65 -13.85
CA MET A 260 -0.37 -11.70 -14.65
C MET A 260 0.68 -12.63 -14.03
N ALA A 261 0.90 -12.53 -12.71
CA ALA A 261 1.83 -13.42 -12.00
C ALA A 261 1.41 -14.89 -12.15
N ASP A 262 0.12 -15.20 -11.94
CA ASP A 262 -0.42 -16.55 -12.10
C ASP A 262 -0.26 -17.07 -13.53
N LEU A 263 -0.50 -16.22 -14.54
CA LEU A 263 -0.33 -16.58 -15.95
C LEU A 263 1.14 -16.83 -16.32
N MET A 264 2.05 -16.02 -15.79
CA MET A 264 3.49 -16.18 -16.02
C MET A 264 4.04 -17.43 -15.33
N ASP A 265 3.60 -17.72 -14.11
CA ASP A 265 3.95 -18.95 -13.39
C ASP A 265 3.43 -20.19 -14.12
N LEU A 266 2.19 -20.13 -14.60
CA LEU A 266 1.60 -21.20 -15.42
C LEU A 266 2.37 -21.41 -16.73
N ALA A 267 2.80 -20.32 -17.38
CA ALA A 267 3.59 -20.38 -18.60
C ALA A 267 4.98 -20.98 -18.35
N ALA A 268 5.66 -20.55 -17.28
CA ALA A 268 6.95 -21.08 -16.86
C ALA A 268 6.88 -22.58 -16.54
N GLN A 269 5.84 -23.03 -15.83
CA GLN A 269 5.60 -24.45 -15.57
C GLN A 269 5.40 -25.27 -16.85
N ARG A 270 4.85 -24.66 -17.89
CA ARG A 270 4.67 -25.27 -19.22
C ARG A 270 5.90 -25.15 -20.12
N GLY A 271 6.98 -24.54 -19.63
CA GLY A 271 8.19 -24.27 -20.42
C GLY A 271 7.97 -23.26 -21.55
N GLN A 272 6.97 -22.38 -21.41
CA GLN A 272 6.69 -21.30 -22.35
C GLN A 272 7.14 -19.96 -21.75
N GLU A 273 7.89 -19.18 -22.50
CA GLU A 273 8.21 -17.80 -22.13
C GLU A 273 6.99 -16.92 -22.44
N MET A 274 6.49 -16.19 -21.44
CA MET A 274 5.41 -15.21 -21.59
C MET A 274 5.96 -13.82 -21.31
N SER A 275 5.76 -12.90 -22.26
CA SER A 275 6.15 -11.50 -22.07
C SER A 275 5.20 -10.79 -21.09
N LEU A 276 5.67 -9.71 -20.46
CA LEU A 276 4.82 -8.88 -19.59
C LEU A 276 3.60 -8.31 -20.35
N GLN A 277 3.76 -7.95 -21.62
CA GLN A 277 2.67 -7.47 -22.46
C GLN A 277 1.63 -8.56 -22.73
N ASP A 278 2.07 -9.77 -23.10
CA ASP A 278 1.14 -10.87 -23.36
C ASP A 278 0.39 -11.30 -22.09
N ALA A 279 1.08 -11.28 -20.95
CA ALA A 279 0.47 -11.54 -19.65
C ALA A 279 -0.58 -10.47 -19.33
N TYR A 280 -0.28 -9.19 -19.57
CA TYR A 280 -1.19 -8.07 -19.37
C TYR A 280 -2.45 -8.18 -20.24
N ASP A 281 -2.27 -8.38 -21.55
CA ASP A 281 -3.39 -8.45 -22.50
C ASP A 281 -4.32 -9.64 -22.18
N LYS A 282 -3.73 -10.79 -21.83
CA LYS A 282 -4.50 -11.97 -21.39
C LYS A 282 -5.21 -11.71 -20.07
N ALA A 283 -4.53 -11.08 -19.11
CA ALA A 283 -5.11 -10.76 -17.82
C ALA A 283 -6.31 -9.80 -17.98
N CYS A 284 -6.16 -8.71 -18.76
CA CYS A 284 -7.26 -7.80 -19.08
C CYS A 284 -8.44 -8.50 -19.78
N ALA A 285 -8.18 -9.53 -20.59
CA ALA A 285 -9.23 -10.30 -21.25
C ALA A 285 -9.98 -11.25 -20.31
N ILE A 286 -9.30 -11.84 -19.31
CA ILE A 286 -9.93 -12.78 -18.37
C ILE A 286 -10.65 -12.06 -17.23
N THR A 287 -10.22 -10.86 -16.83
CA THR A 287 -10.87 -10.09 -15.76
C THR A 287 -12.16 -9.45 -16.30
N PRO A 288 -13.37 -9.89 -15.88
CA PRO A 288 -14.62 -9.49 -16.51
C PRO A 288 -14.90 -7.98 -16.43
N GLU A 289 -14.51 -7.33 -15.33
CA GLU A 289 -14.74 -5.90 -15.13
C GLU A 289 -13.89 -5.04 -16.07
N ILE A 290 -12.64 -5.42 -16.31
CA ILE A 290 -11.74 -4.72 -17.24
C ILE A 290 -12.16 -4.99 -18.68
N SER A 291 -12.50 -6.24 -19.00
CA SER A 291 -13.00 -6.62 -20.31
C SER A 291 -14.28 -5.84 -20.69
N LYS A 292 -15.22 -5.68 -19.76
CA LYS A 292 -16.42 -4.83 -19.95
C LYS A 292 -16.08 -3.37 -20.19
N VAL A 293 -15.12 -2.82 -19.45
CA VAL A 293 -14.65 -1.44 -19.62
C VAL A 293 -14.03 -1.25 -21.01
N LEU A 294 -13.10 -2.12 -21.40
CA LEU A 294 -12.44 -2.07 -22.71
C LEU A 294 -13.42 -2.25 -23.88
N THR A 295 -14.34 -3.22 -23.77
CA THR A 295 -15.38 -3.43 -24.78
C THR A 295 -16.38 -2.27 -24.84
N GLY A 296 -16.73 -1.69 -23.69
CA GLY A 296 -17.55 -0.48 -23.61
C GLY A 296 -16.89 0.74 -24.27
N ARG A 297 -15.57 0.94 -24.05
CA ARG A 297 -14.78 1.97 -24.74
C ARG A 297 -14.77 1.75 -26.25
N ALA A 298 -14.45 0.54 -26.70
CA ALA A 298 -14.41 0.19 -28.11
C ALA A 298 -15.77 0.40 -28.81
N GLU A 299 -16.88 0.03 -28.16
CA GLU A 299 -18.22 0.24 -28.69
C GLU A 299 -18.59 1.72 -28.76
N LYS A 300 -18.24 2.50 -27.72
CA LYS A 300 -18.45 3.95 -27.71
C LYS A 300 -17.66 4.66 -28.81
N GLU A 301 -16.40 4.28 -29.02
CA GLU A 301 -15.58 4.77 -30.13
C GLU A 301 -16.18 4.41 -31.50
N ARG A 302 -16.67 3.17 -31.66
CA ARG A 302 -17.33 2.73 -32.89
C ARG A 302 -18.59 3.53 -33.19
N ILE A 303 -19.43 3.80 -32.18
CA ILE A 303 -20.63 4.61 -32.32
C ILE A 303 -20.28 6.06 -32.67
N LEU A 304 -19.30 6.66 -31.99
CA LEU A 304 -18.85 8.04 -32.25
C LEU A 304 -18.20 8.18 -33.64
N GLY A 305 -17.36 7.23 -34.04
CA GLY A 305 -16.74 7.18 -35.37
C GLY A 305 -17.78 7.05 -36.48
N ASN A 306 -18.76 6.16 -36.32
CA ASN A 306 -19.85 6.02 -37.29
C ASN A 306 -20.73 7.29 -37.36
N ASN A 307 -20.97 7.97 -36.24
CA ASN A 307 -21.73 9.23 -36.24
C ASN A 307 -20.98 10.36 -36.96
N ASN A 308 -19.66 10.44 -36.83
CA ASN A 308 -18.84 11.37 -37.61
C ASN A 308 -18.87 11.04 -39.11
N ASP A 309 -18.84 9.76 -39.47
CA ASP A 309 -18.97 9.33 -40.87
C ASP A 309 -20.37 9.61 -41.45
N VAL A 310 -21.42 9.39 -40.67
CA VAL A 310 -22.80 9.66 -41.08
C VAL A 310 -23.04 11.16 -41.21
N THR A 311 -22.55 11.97 -40.27
CA THR A 311 -22.66 13.44 -40.36
C THR A 311 -21.82 14.00 -41.51
N ALA A 312 -20.62 13.47 -41.76
CA ALA A 312 -19.81 13.83 -42.92
C ALA A 312 -20.50 13.47 -44.25
N LYS A 313 -21.14 12.30 -44.33
CA LYS A 313 -21.92 11.87 -45.50
C LYS A 313 -23.18 12.72 -45.71
N LEU A 314 -23.88 13.11 -44.65
CA LEU A 314 -25.03 14.02 -44.71
C LEU A 314 -24.62 15.45 -45.12
N ALA A 315 -23.49 15.95 -44.60
CA ALA A 315 -22.94 17.24 -44.99
C ALA A 315 -22.54 17.26 -46.48
N ALA A 316 -21.88 16.21 -46.98
CA ALA A 316 -21.53 16.05 -48.39
C ALA A 316 -22.76 15.85 -49.30
N ALA A 317 -23.84 15.23 -48.81
CA ALA A 317 -25.10 15.14 -49.55
C ALA A 317 -25.84 16.50 -49.58
N SER A 318 -25.74 17.30 -48.52
CA SER A 318 -26.37 18.63 -48.45
C SER A 318 -25.69 19.69 -49.32
N SER A 319 -24.41 19.52 -49.67
CA SER A 319 -23.67 20.42 -50.56
C SER A 319 -23.96 20.19 -52.05
N ILE A 320 -24.62 19.08 -52.41
CA ILE A 320 -25.09 18.80 -53.78
C ILE A 320 -26.49 19.39 -54.03
N ALA A 321 -27.26 19.72 -52.98
CA ALA A 321 -28.58 20.34 -53.12
C ALA A 321 -28.54 21.87 -53.33
N GLY A 322 -27.35 22.47 -53.45
CA GLY A 322 -27.16 23.93 -53.46
C GLY A 322 -26.76 24.57 -54.79
N ASP A 323 -26.40 23.81 -55.82
CA ASP A 323 -25.94 24.39 -57.10
C ASP A 323 -26.54 23.66 -58.30
N GLN A 324 -27.83 23.88 -58.55
CA GLN A 324 -28.41 23.68 -59.87
C GLN A 324 -29.45 24.76 -60.16
N GLY A 325 -28.97 25.98 -60.38
CA GLY A 325 -29.70 27.01 -61.12
C GLY A 325 -29.80 26.59 -62.59
N GLY A 326 -30.87 25.89 -62.97
CA GLY A 326 -31.05 25.38 -64.33
C GLY A 326 -32.48 24.97 -64.65
N THR A 327 -33.33 25.97 -64.87
CA THR A 327 -34.53 25.98 -65.74
C THR A 327 -35.30 24.68 -66.01
N GLY A 328 -36.48 24.58 -65.40
CA GLY A 328 -37.72 24.12 -66.06
C GLY A 328 -38.00 22.62 -66.14
N GLY A 329 -39.08 22.18 -65.49
CA GLY A 329 -39.80 20.96 -65.91
C GLY A 329 -40.37 20.09 -64.79
N GLY A 330 -41.64 20.30 -64.49
CA GLY A 330 -42.66 19.25 -64.26
C GLY A 330 -42.39 18.07 -63.33
N ALA A 331 -43.15 18.06 -62.22
CA ALA A 331 -43.93 16.93 -61.68
C ALA A 331 -43.23 15.59 -61.35
N GLY A 332 -43.33 15.19 -60.07
CA GLY A 332 -43.26 13.79 -59.67
C GLY A 332 -42.56 13.56 -58.34
N ASP A 333 -43.27 13.77 -57.23
CA ASP A 333 -42.89 13.28 -55.92
C ASP A 333 -42.98 11.74 -55.91
N LEU A 334 -41.86 11.06 -56.12
CA LEU A 334 -41.74 9.61 -55.95
C LEU A 334 -41.03 9.35 -54.63
N SER A 335 -41.83 9.25 -53.57
CA SER A 335 -41.34 8.78 -52.27
C SER A 335 -40.81 7.36 -52.39
N LEU A 336 -39.79 7.00 -51.59
CA LEU A 336 -39.15 5.66 -51.51
C LEU A 336 -40.13 4.47 -51.45
N ARG A 337 -41.39 4.72 -51.07
CA ARG A 337 -42.49 3.75 -51.09
C ARG A 337 -42.88 3.28 -52.50
N ASP A 338 -42.86 4.15 -53.50
CA ASP A 338 -43.21 3.79 -54.88
C ASP A 338 -42.10 2.98 -55.56
N GLU A 339 -40.83 3.28 -55.24
CA GLU A 339 -39.67 2.52 -55.74
C GLU A 339 -39.72 1.06 -55.26
N ILE A 340 -40.02 0.84 -53.98
CA ILE A 340 -40.10 -0.51 -53.38
C ILE A 340 -41.33 -1.29 -53.86
N ALA A 341 -42.47 -0.60 -54.09
CA ALA A 341 -43.68 -1.24 -54.63
C ALA A 341 -43.49 -1.71 -56.09
N SER A 342 -42.67 -1.00 -56.88
CA SER A 342 -42.41 -1.36 -58.28
C SER A 342 -41.53 -2.61 -58.45
N GLN A 343 -40.59 -2.86 -57.53
CA GLN A 343 -39.69 -4.01 -57.61
C GLN A 343 -40.33 -5.33 -57.17
N TRP A 344 -41.40 -5.30 -56.37
CA TRP A 344 -42.11 -6.51 -55.93
C TRP A 344 -43.35 -6.86 -56.75
N GLY A 345 -43.72 -6.00 -57.71
CA GLY A 345 -44.96 -6.09 -58.47
C GLY A 345 -44.81 -6.56 -59.91
N THR A 346 -43.99 -7.58 -60.22
CA THR A 346 -44.09 -8.32 -61.49
C THR A 346 -43.80 -9.80 -61.26
N GLY A 347 -44.82 -10.64 -61.50
CA GLY A 347 -44.68 -12.09 -61.68
C GLY A 347 -44.55 -12.45 -63.15
#